data_AF-A0A6A5S2Q3-F1
#
_entry.id   AF-A0A6A5S2Q3-F1
#
_cell.length_a   1.000
_cell.length_b   1.000
_cell.length_c   1.000
_cell.angle_alpha   90.00
_cell.angle_beta   90.00
_cell.angle_gamma   90.00
#
_symmetry.space_group_name_H-M   'P 1'
#
loop_
_entity.id
_entity.type
_entity.pdbx_description
1 polymer ?
#
loop_
_entity_poly.entity_id
_entity_poly.type
_entity_poly.pdbx_seq_one_letter_code
_entity_poly.pdbx_strand_id
1 'polypeptide(L)'
;MLALNGFETWGFEVSQKAVDTANANIKVQLAKPVDDNFGKGGGRSKPAAAKIMLGDFFERDWEIQVGTDFEGFDIIYDYTFLCALLPSMRRHWVQRMSQLLSLSGMLMCLEFPLWKPLAAPGPPWGLSGVHRDILTEGGTWVVDDAGSLSILDSDIGAFERVAYWKPPISFEQGRGEDMISVWKLRKMG
;
A
#
# COMPACT_ATOMS: atom_id res chain seq x y z
N MET A 1 -4.81 -12.96 5.22
CA MET A 1 -5.70 -11.82 5.56
C MET A 1 -5.33 -11.31 6.95
N LEU A 2 -5.08 -10.01 7.12
CA LEU A 2 -4.62 -9.44 8.40
C LEU A 2 -5.63 -9.65 9.54
N ALA A 3 -6.93 -9.54 9.26
CA ALA A 3 -7.97 -9.78 10.26
C ALA A 3 -7.96 -11.17 10.90
N LEU A 4 -7.57 -12.23 10.17
CA LEU A 4 -7.40 -13.57 10.77
C LEU A 4 -6.25 -13.62 11.80
N ASN A 5 -5.37 -12.63 11.78
CA ASN A 5 -4.22 -12.50 12.68
C ASN A 5 -4.47 -11.44 13.78
N GLY A 6 -5.71 -10.97 13.94
CA GLY A 6 -6.12 -10.09 15.05
C GLY A 6 -6.09 -8.59 14.76
N PHE A 7 -5.84 -8.19 13.52
CA PHE A 7 -5.84 -6.78 13.12
C PHE A 7 -7.20 -6.34 12.61
N GLU A 8 -7.80 -5.32 13.20
CA GLU A 8 -8.96 -4.68 12.58
C GLU A 8 -8.53 -4.07 11.25
N THR A 9 -9.27 -4.40 10.18
CA THR A 9 -8.82 -4.14 8.81
C THR A 9 -9.87 -3.37 8.02
N TRP A 10 -9.43 -2.31 7.35
CA TRP A 10 -10.23 -1.54 6.40
C TRP A 10 -9.61 -1.60 5.02
N GLY A 11 -10.43 -1.63 3.98
CA GLY A 11 -10.01 -1.42 2.60
C GLY A 11 -10.94 -0.44 1.90
N PHE A 12 -10.47 0.12 0.78
CA PHE A 12 -11.16 1.18 0.05
C PHE A 12 -11.32 0.79 -1.41
N GLU A 13 -12.49 1.04 -1.96
CA GLU A 13 -12.81 0.73 -3.35
C GLU A 13 -13.88 1.72 -3.84
N VAL A 14 -13.72 2.23 -5.07
CA VAL A 14 -14.63 3.22 -5.67
C VAL A 14 -15.85 2.58 -6.34
N SER A 15 -15.79 1.28 -6.64
CA SER A 15 -16.86 0.52 -7.26
C SER A 15 -17.72 -0.21 -6.24
N GLN A 16 -19.00 0.19 -6.12
CA GLN A 16 -19.96 -0.48 -5.24
C GLN A 16 -20.03 -2.00 -5.47
N LYS A 17 -19.99 -2.44 -6.73
CA LYS A 17 -20.03 -3.87 -7.06
C LYS A 17 -18.80 -4.62 -6.50
N ALA A 18 -17.62 -3.99 -6.58
CA ALA A 18 -16.40 -4.57 -6.03
C ALA A 18 -16.40 -4.56 -4.50
N VAL A 19 -16.91 -3.50 -3.86
CA VAL A 19 -17.15 -3.44 -2.40
C VAL A 19 -18.04 -4.59 -1.95
N ASP A 20 -19.18 -4.80 -2.60
CA ASP A 20 -20.13 -5.86 -2.25
C ASP A 20 -19.49 -7.24 -2.39
N THR A 21 -18.80 -7.46 -3.50
CA THR A 21 -18.10 -8.73 -3.81
C THR A 21 -17.00 -9.00 -2.78
N ALA A 22 -16.18 -8.00 -2.46
CA ALA A 22 -15.07 -8.13 -1.52
C ALA A 22 -15.57 -8.37 -0.10
N ASN A 23 -16.61 -7.67 0.35
CA ASN A 23 -17.22 -7.89 1.66
C ASN A 23 -17.88 -9.27 1.77
N ALA A 24 -18.50 -9.79 0.70
CA ALA A 24 -18.99 -11.16 0.67
C ALA A 24 -17.84 -12.17 0.80
N ASN A 25 -16.74 -11.96 0.08
CA ASN A 25 -15.55 -12.80 0.17
C ASN A 25 -14.89 -12.75 1.56
N ILE A 26 -14.81 -11.58 2.20
CA ILE A 26 -14.30 -11.44 3.57
C ILE A 26 -15.07 -12.35 4.54
N LYS A 27 -16.40 -12.39 4.45
CA LYS A 27 -17.23 -13.28 5.30
C LYS A 27 -16.88 -14.75 5.10
N VAL A 28 -16.66 -15.16 3.84
CA VAL A 28 -16.28 -16.55 3.51
C VAL A 28 -14.90 -16.88 4.08
N GLN A 29 -13.91 -15.99 3.89
CA GLN A 29 -12.54 -16.17 4.36
C GLN A 29 -12.44 -16.18 5.89
N LEU A 30 -13.22 -15.34 6.58
CA LEU A 30 -13.30 -15.35 8.05
C LEU A 30 -13.96 -16.62 8.60
N ALA A 31 -14.99 -17.14 7.91
CA ALA A 31 -15.69 -18.34 8.33
C ALA A 31 -14.90 -19.63 8.05
N LYS A 32 -14.08 -19.64 7.00
CA LYS A 32 -13.32 -20.82 6.54
C LYS A 32 -11.89 -20.42 6.18
N PRO A 33 -11.05 -20.06 7.18
CA PRO A 33 -9.66 -19.73 6.92
C PRO A 33 -8.89 -20.95 6.42
N VAL A 34 -7.92 -20.72 5.53
CA VAL A 34 -7.00 -21.74 5.02
C VAL A 34 -5.63 -21.58 5.67
N ASP A 35 -4.79 -22.62 5.62
CA ASP A 35 -3.48 -22.60 6.28
C ASP A 35 -2.56 -21.49 5.76
N ASP A 36 -2.64 -21.13 4.48
CA ASP A 36 -1.90 -20.02 3.87
C ASP A 36 -2.26 -18.64 4.45
N ASN A 37 -3.34 -18.53 5.22
CA ASN A 37 -3.66 -17.29 5.93
C ASN A 37 -2.81 -17.05 7.18
N PHE A 38 -2.03 -18.05 7.61
CA PHE A 38 -1.25 -18.02 8.83
C PHE A 38 0.24 -18.24 8.56
N GLY A 39 1.09 -17.61 9.36
CA GLY A 39 2.52 -17.88 9.34
C GLY A 39 2.84 -19.29 9.84
N LYS A 40 3.84 -19.94 9.23
CA LYS A 40 4.32 -21.26 9.69
C LYS A 40 4.78 -21.18 11.14
N GLY A 41 4.22 -22.02 12.00
CA GLY A 41 4.59 -22.10 13.43
C GLY A 41 4.02 -20.98 14.32
N GLY A 42 3.15 -20.11 13.78
CA GLY A 42 2.44 -19.10 14.58
C GLY A 42 1.21 -19.66 15.29
N GLY A 43 0.92 -19.15 16.48
CA GLY A 43 -0.37 -19.36 17.13
C GLY A 43 -1.51 -18.69 16.34
N ARG A 44 -2.70 -19.27 16.35
CA ARG A 44 -3.89 -18.66 15.73
C ARG A 44 -4.46 -17.59 16.65
N SER A 45 -4.33 -16.33 16.27
CA SER A 45 -5.01 -15.22 16.96
C SER A 45 -6.52 -15.33 16.80
N LYS A 46 -7.27 -14.72 17.72
CA LYS A 46 -8.71 -14.50 17.52
C LYS A 46 -8.88 -13.54 16.32
N PRO A 47 -9.70 -13.89 15.31
CA PRO A 47 -9.96 -12.98 14.20
C PRO A 47 -10.59 -11.66 14.66
N ALA A 48 -10.16 -10.56 14.04
CA ALA A 48 -10.73 -9.23 14.19
C ALA A 48 -11.69 -8.91 13.02
N ALA A 49 -12.31 -7.73 13.05
CA ALA A 49 -13.21 -7.29 11.98
C ALA A 49 -12.42 -6.89 10.72
N ALA A 50 -13.04 -7.12 9.55
CA ALA A 50 -12.56 -6.62 8.27
C ALA A 50 -13.73 -6.07 7.45
N LYS A 51 -13.55 -4.92 6.81
CA LYS A 51 -14.55 -4.34 5.90
C LYS A 51 -13.89 -3.58 4.74
N ILE A 52 -14.50 -3.67 3.56
CA ILE A 52 -14.20 -2.76 2.45
C ILE A 52 -15.26 -1.66 2.44
N MET A 53 -14.84 -0.41 2.35
CA MET A 53 -15.70 0.77 2.32
C MET A 53 -15.74 1.32 0.90
N LEU A 54 -16.93 1.76 0.47
CA LEU A 54 -17.08 2.53 -0.76
C LEU A 54 -16.50 3.93 -0.53
N GLY A 55 -15.54 4.34 -1.34
CA GLY A 55 -15.00 5.69 -1.25
C GLY A 55 -13.79 5.92 -2.15
N ASP A 56 -13.48 7.19 -2.37
CA ASP A 56 -12.23 7.61 -2.97
C ASP A 56 -11.16 7.74 -1.88
N PHE A 57 -10.04 7.03 -2.06
CA PHE A 57 -8.89 7.07 -1.15
C PHE A 57 -8.33 8.49 -0.94
N PHE A 58 -8.43 9.34 -1.97
CA PHE A 58 -7.93 10.71 -1.91
C PHE A 58 -8.86 11.67 -1.16
N GLU A 59 -10.10 11.27 -0.93
CA GLU A 59 -11.07 12.02 -0.12
C GLU A 59 -10.94 11.66 1.38
N ARG A 60 -11.62 12.44 2.21
CA ARG A 60 -11.52 12.38 3.68
C ARG A 60 -12.85 12.13 4.40
N ASP A 61 -13.96 12.19 3.68
CA ASP A 61 -15.30 12.01 4.22
C ASP A 61 -15.54 10.62 4.82
N TRP A 62 -14.82 9.60 4.35
CA TRP A 62 -14.87 8.25 4.91
C TRP A 62 -14.11 8.09 6.23
N GLU A 63 -13.22 9.02 6.62
CA GLU A 63 -12.39 8.89 7.83
C GLU A 63 -13.28 8.76 9.09
N ILE A 64 -14.40 9.48 9.14
CA ILE A 64 -15.38 9.41 10.25
C ILE A 64 -16.04 8.02 10.40
N GLN A 65 -16.03 7.20 9.34
CA GLN A 65 -16.59 5.84 9.36
C GLN A 65 -15.62 4.82 9.97
N VAL A 66 -14.36 5.20 10.19
CA VAL A 66 -13.36 4.40 10.91
C VAL A 66 -13.57 4.57 12.41
N GLY A 67 -13.64 5.81 12.89
CA GLY A 67 -13.90 6.15 14.29
C GLY A 67 -13.79 7.67 14.52
N THR A 68 -14.50 8.20 15.51
CA THR A 68 -14.45 9.63 15.86
C THR A 68 -13.13 10.05 16.51
N ASP A 69 -12.40 9.07 17.04
CA ASP A 69 -11.08 9.15 17.66
C ASP A 69 -9.99 8.54 16.77
N PHE A 70 -10.21 8.47 15.45
CA PHE A 70 -9.22 7.92 14.52
C PHE A 70 -7.97 8.80 14.46
N GLU A 71 -6.87 8.31 15.03
CA GLU A 71 -5.55 8.98 15.04
C GLU A 71 -4.56 8.42 14.00
N GLY A 72 -5.05 7.59 13.08
CA GLY A 72 -4.26 6.93 12.04
C GLY A 72 -4.15 5.42 12.21
N PHE A 73 -3.73 4.73 11.14
CA PHE A 73 -3.53 3.30 11.11
C PHE A 73 -2.13 2.92 11.60
N ASP A 74 -2.03 1.83 12.36
CA ASP A 74 -0.74 1.25 12.75
C ASP A 74 -0.01 0.59 11.59
N ILE A 75 -0.76 0.06 10.62
CA ILE A 75 -0.23 -0.59 9.42
C ILE A 75 -1.08 -0.17 8.22
N ILE A 76 -0.41 0.31 7.17
CA ILE A 76 -0.99 0.38 5.84
C ILE A 76 -0.26 -0.62 4.95
N TYR A 77 -1.00 -1.42 4.19
CA TYR A 77 -0.45 -2.37 3.23
C TYR A 77 -0.84 -1.98 1.81
N ASP A 78 0.14 -1.55 1.01
CA ASP A 78 -0.04 -1.26 -0.43
C ASP A 78 0.40 -2.47 -1.26
N TYR A 79 -0.53 -3.01 -2.03
CA TYR A 79 -0.23 -3.94 -3.10
C TYR A 79 -1.14 -3.63 -4.29
N THR A 80 -0.54 -3.46 -5.45
CA THR A 80 -1.19 -3.08 -6.72
C THR A 80 -1.91 -1.74 -6.75
N PHE A 81 -1.92 -0.96 -5.66
CA PHE A 81 -2.62 0.32 -5.61
C PHE A 81 -1.75 1.43 -6.23
N LEU A 82 -0.52 1.64 -5.75
CA LEU A 82 0.38 2.65 -6.33
C LEU A 82 0.62 2.42 -7.84
N CYS A 83 0.79 1.17 -8.28
CA CYS A 83 1.03 0.88 -9.69
C CYS A 83 -0.22 1.07 -10.56
N ALA A 84 -1.43 1.11 -9.98
CA ALA A 84 -2.65 1.39 -10.71
C ALA A 84 -2.88 2.90 -10.93
N LEU A 85 -2.31 3.74 -10.07
CA LEU A 85 -2.44 5.19 -10.13
C LEU A 85 -1.66 5.79 -11.31
N LEU A 86 -2.22 6.86 -11.90
CA LEU A 86 -1.49 7.67 -12.86
C LEU A 86 -0.23 8.27 -12.18
N PRO A 87 0.90 8.42 -12.90
CA PRO A 87 2.12 8.99 -12.33
C PRO A 87 1.92 10.35 -11.65
N SER A 88 1.02 11.20 -12.18
CA SER A 88 0.68 12.51 -11.60
C SER A 88 -0.01 12.43 -10.23
N MET A 89 -0.57 11.29 -9.85
CA MET A 89 -1.27 11.09 -8.58
C MET A 89 -0.35 10.61 -7.45
N ARG A 90 0.89 10.21 -7.76
CA ARG A 90 1.81 9.60 -6.79
C ARG A 90 2.17 10.53 -5.63
N ARG A 91 2.28 11.85 -5.87
CA ARG A 91 2.49 12.84 -4.81
C ARG A 91 1.31 12.90 -3.83
N HIS A 92 0.09 12.88 -4.35
CA HIS A 92 -1.12 12.82 -3.52
C HIS A 92 -1.21 11.51 -2.75
N TRP A 93 -0.76 10.40 -3.34
CA TRP A 93 -0.69 9.11 -2.66
C TRP A 93 0.28 9.15 -1.47
N VAL A 94 1.50 9.70 -1.64
CA VAL A 94 2.45 9.87 -0.52
C VAL A 94 1.83 10.71 0.59
N GLN A 95 1.20 11.83 0.23
CA GLN A 95 0.55 12.71 1.19
C GLN A 95 -0.55 11.98 1.98
N ARG A 96 -1.45 11.26 1.29
CA ARG A 96 -2.51 10.49 1.97
C ARG A 96 -1.95 9.38 2.84
N MET A 97 -0.95 8.63 2.37
CA MET A 97 -0.27 7.62 3.19
C MET A 97 0.32 8.23 4.47
N SER A 98 0.94 9.42 4.39
CA SER A 98 1.48 10.09 5.58
C SER A 98 0.41 10.59 6.56
N GLN A 99 -0.74 11.01 6.05
CA GLN A 99 -1.86 11.50 6.86
C GLN A 99 -2.64 10.37 7.55
N LEU A 100 -2.69 9.21 6.90
CA LEU A 100 -3.45 8.06 7.36
C LEU A 100 -2.67 7.16 8.31
N LEU A 101 -1.35 7.31 8.44
CA LEU A 101 -0.55 6.56 9.39
C LEU A 101 -0.54 7.23 10.76
N SER A 102 -0.61 6.40 11.80
CA SER A 102 -0.26 6.85 13.15
C SER A 102 1.24 7.20 13.21
N LEU A 103 1.65 8.00 14.20
CA LEU A 103 3.06 8.41 14.35
C LEU A 103 4.03 7.23 14.53
N SER A 104 3.55 6.12 15.08
CA SER A 104 4.31 4.87 15.23
C SER A 104 4.04 3.84 14.13
N GLY A 105 3.14 4.15 13.20
CA GLY A 105 2.66 3.25 12.18
C GLY A 105 3.70 2.92 11.11
N MET A 106 3.38 1.91 10.30
CA MET A 106 4.24 1.46 9.21
C MET A 106 3.47 1.35 7.90
N LEU A 107 4.04 1.89 6.83
CA LEU A 107 3.63 1.57 5.46
C LEU A 107 4.43 0.36 4.99
N MET A 108 3.74 -0.70 4.60
CA MET A 108 4.32 -1.87 3.96
C MET A 108 3.88 -1.92 2.51
N CYS A 109 4.82 -2.02 1.58
CA CYS A 109 4.53 -2.14 0.17
C CYS A 109 5.03 -3.49 -0.35
N LEU A 110 4.20 -4.19 -1.12
CA LEU A 110 4.68 -5.20 -2.06
C LEU A 110 4.92 -4.51 -3.40
N GLU A 111 6.18 -4.16 -3.66
CA GLU A 111 6.59 -3.40 -4.83
C GLU A 111 6.50 -4.26 -6.10
N PHE A 112 5.54 -3.91 -6.96
CA PHE A 112 5.24 -4.59 -8.23
C PHE A 112 4.62 -3.61 -9.23
N PRO A 113 4.92 -3.67 -10.54
CA PRO A 113 5.98 -4.44 -11.19
C PRO A 113 7.31 -3.67 -11.21
N LEU A 114 8.40 -4.35 -10.85
CA LEU A 114 9.77 -3.78 -10.90
C LEU A 114 10.50 -4.06 -12.23
N TRP A 115 10.09 -5.09 -12.98
CA TRP A 115 10.63 -5.43 -14.29
C TRP A 115 10.11 -4.54 -15.44
N LYS A 116 8.98 -3.85 -15.23
CA LYS A 116 8.31 -3.09 -16.27
C LYS A 116 8.99 -1.73 -16.45
N PRO A 117 9.36 -1.33 -17.69
CA PRO A 117 9.93 0.00 -17.95
C PRO A 117 9.01 1.13 -17.48
N LEU A 118 9.59 2.21 -16.93
CA LEU A 118 8.83 3.33 -16.37
C LEU A 118 7.99 4.07 -17.42
N ALA A 119 8.49 4.17 -18.65
CA ALA A 119 7.79 4.80 -19.78
C ALA A 119 6.72 3.91 -20.42
N ALA A 120 6.62 2.63 -20.04
CA ALA A 120 5.62 1.73 -20.61
C ALA A 120 4.20 2.09 -20.12
N PRO A 121 3.17 2.01 -20.99
CA PRO A 121 1.81 2.38 -20.62
C PRO A 121 1.27 1.49 -19.50
N GLY A 122 0.63 2.08 -18.50
CA GLY A 122 -0.08 1.38 -17.42
C GLY A 122 -1.62 1.46 -17.56
N PRO A 123 -2.37 1.01 -16.54
CA PRO A 123 -1.91 0.26 -15.37
C PRO A 123 -1.66 -1.24 -15.68
N PRO A 124 -0.80 -1.94 -14.92
CA PRO A 124 0.08 -1.39 -13.89
C PRO A 124 1.22 -0.58 -14.51
N TRP A 125 1.58 0.57 -13.95
CA TRP A 125 2.77 1.34 -14.34
C TRP A 125 4.04 0.69 -13.78
N GLY A 126 5.19 0.88 -14.44
CA GLY A 126 6.48 0.45 -13.89
C GLY A 126 6.81 1.21 -12.59
N LEU A 127 7.39 0.51 -11.61
CA LEU A 127 7.71 1.04 -10.28
C LEU A 127 9.19 0.92 -9.87
N SER A 128 10.09 0.48 -10.75
CA SER A 128 11.53 0.40 -10.43
C SER A 128 12.08 1.76 -9.96
N GLY A 129 12.62 1.80 -8.73
CA GLY A 129 13.12 3.02 -8.08
C GLY A 129 12.04 3.89 -7.43
N VAL A 130 10.83 3.91 -7.98
CA VAL A 130 9.75 4.85 -7.67
C VAL A 130 9.45 4.98 -6.17
N HIS A 131 9.33 3.88 -5.41
CA HIS A 131 8.99 3.96 -3.99
C HIS A 131 10.04 4.74 -3.18
N ARG A 132 11.33 4.41 -3.35
CA ARG A 132 12.42 5.13 -2.65
C ARG A 132 12.36 6.60 -3.00
N ASP A 133 12.22 6.87 -4.28
CA ASP A 133 12.33 8.20 -4.79
C ASP A 133 11.17 9.08 -4.26
N ILE A 134 9.91 8.61 -4.30
CA ILE A 134 8.76 9.40 -3.85
C ILE A 134 8.62 9.48 -2.32
N LEU A 135 9.07 8.45 -1.60
CA LEU A 135 8.90 8.36 -0.14
C LEU A 135 10.06 9.00 0.62
N THR A 136 11.30 8.95 0.09
CA THR A 136 12.50 9.45 0.80
C THR A 136 13.12 10.70 0.20
N GLU A 137 13.07 10.87 -1.13
CA GLU A 137 13.75 11.97 -1.84
C GLU A 137 12.78 13.12 -2.18
N GLY A 138 11.48 12.96 -1.90
CA GLY A 138 10.44 13.99 -2.02
C GLY A 138 10.20 14.53 -3.44
N GLY A 139 10.80 13.89 -4.45
CA GLY A 139 10.79 14.37 -5.82
C GLY A 139 9.40 14.43 -6.45
N THR A 140 9.15 15.51 -7.19
CA THR A 140 8.09 15.56 -8.23
C THR A 140 8.70 15.09 -9.55
N TRP A 141 8.05 14.16 -10.26
CA TRP A 141 8.65 13.45 -11.41
C TRP A 141 8.18 13.96 -12.76
N VAL A 142 9.12 13.97 -13.71
CA VAL A 142 8.85 13.74 -15.13
C VAL A 142 9.68 12.54 -15.56
N VAL A 143 9.05 11.58 -16.23
CA VAL A 143 9.79 10.53 -16.95
C VAL A 143 10.30 11.17 -18.22
N ASP A 144 11.61 11.25 -18.39
CA ASP A 144 12.19 11.79 -19.63
C ASP A 144 12.04 10.81 -20.80
N ASP A 145 12.37 11.26 -22.00
CA ASP A 145 12.29 10.43 -23.22
C ASP A 145 13.20 9.19 -23.17
N ALA A 146 14.17 9.17 -22.25
CA ALA A 146 15.06 8.03 -22.01
C ALA A 146 14.52 7.06 -20.95
N GLY A 147 13.33 7.31 -20.40
CA GLY A 147 12.71 6.47 -19.37
C GLY A 147 13.35 6.60 -17.99
N SER A 148 14.16 7.63 -17.77
CA SER A 148 14.81 7.92 -16.50
C SER A 148 13.96 8.85 -15.63
N LEU A 149 14.12 8.72 -14.31
CA LEU A 149 13.46 9.58 -13.34
C LEU A 149 14.26 10.87 -13.18
N SER A 150 13.62 12.01 -13.41
CA SER A 150 14.18 13.33 -13.14
C SER A 150 13.43 14.01 -11.99
N ILE A 151 14.18 14.58 -11.03
CA ILE A 151 13.66 15.29 -9.86
C ILE A 151 13.44 16.75 -10.25
N LEU A 152 12.20 17.23 -10.17
CA LEU A 152 11.87 18.65 -10.41
C LEU A 152 12.09 19.54 -9.17
N ASP A 153 11.98 18.98 -7.97
CA ASP A 153 12.04 19.71 -6.70
C ASP A 153 12.60 18.79 -5.60
N SER A 154 13.56 19.26 -4.81
CA SER A 154 14.31 18.43 -3.85
C SER A 154 13.96 18.77 -2.41
N ASP A 155 12.73 18.45 -2.00
CA ASP A 155 12.37 18.38 -0.59
C ASP A 155 12.71 16.99 -0.03
N ILE A 156 13.08 16.87 1.24
CA ILE A 156 13.27 15.56 1.86
C ILE A 156 11.89 14.88 1.99
N GLY A 157 11.77 13.64 1.50
CA GLY A 157 10.52 12.87 1.56
C GLY A 157 10.09 12.52 2.99
N ALA A 158 8.78 12.37 3.22
CA ALA A 158 8.18 12.21 4.54
C ALA A 158 8.53 10.89 5.25
N PHE A 159 9.12 9.93 4.54
CA PHE A 159 9.34 8.58 5.04
C PHE A 159 10.82 8.18 5.05
N GLU A 160 11.14 7.23 5.92
CA GLU A 160 12.40 6.48 5.93
C GLU A 160 12.13 4.99 5.72
N ARG A 161 12.96 4.32 4.92
CA ARG A 161 12.86 2.87 4.73
C ARG A 161 13.54 2.15 5.88
N VAL A 162 12.80 1.30 6.58
CA VAL A 162 13.32 0.52 7.72
C VAL A 162 13.58 -0.95 7.37
N ALA A 163 13.00 -1.47 6.29
CA ALA A 163 13.31 -2.80 5.78
C ALA A 163 13.07 -2.90 4.27
N TYR A 164 13.85 -3.77 3.61
CA TYR A 164 13.72 -4.07 2.19
C TYR A 164 14.22 -5.49 1.92
N TRP A 165 13.35 -6.38 1.44
CA TRP A 165 13.72 -7.77 1.20
C TRP A 165 12.90 -8.40 0.07
N LYS A 166 13.43 -9.47 -0.51
CA LYS A 166 12.72 -10.26 -1.51
C LYS A 166 11.72 -11.20 -0.82
N PRO A 167 10.44 -11.21 -1.20
CA PRO A 167 9.49 -12.14 -0.63
C PRO A 167 9.90 -13.59 -0.95
N PRO A 168 9.76 -14.53 0.00
CA PRO A 168 10.12 -15.93 -0.23
C PRO A 168 9.20 -16.64 -1.24
N ILE A 169 7.99 -16.12 -1.41
CA ILE A 169 6.98 -16.58 -2.38
C ILE A 169 6.42 -15.33 -3.07
N SER A 170 6.33 -15.35 -4.39
CA SER A 170 5.80 -14.26 -5.22
C SER A 170 4.86 -14.85 -6.29
N PHE A 171 4.04 -14.00 -6.90
CA PHE A 171 3.18 -14.37 -8.01
C PHE A 171 3.97 -14.39 -9.32
N GLU A 172 3.55 -15.23 -10.28
CA GLU A 172 4.21 -15.35 -11.59
C GLU A 172 4.33 -14.00 -12.30
N GLN A 173 3.32 -13.14 -12.17
CA GLN A 173 3.28 -11.79 -12.72
C GLN A 173 4.45 -10.93 -12.24
N GLY A 174 4.90 -11.14 -11.00
CA GLY A 174 6.04 -10.46 -10.40
C GLY A 174 7.39 -10.85 -11.01
N ARG A 175 7.44 -11.96 -11.76
CA ARG A 175 8.64 -12.49 -12.43
C ARG A 175 9.83 -12.68 -11.48
N GLY A 176 9.55 -12.85 -10.19
CA GLY A 176 10.58 -12.94 -9.15
C GLY A 176 11.36 -11.64 -8.94
N GLU A 177 10.88 -10.51 -9.43
CA GLU A 177 11.51 -9.20 -9.22
C GLU A 177 10.84 -8.38 -8.11
N ASP A 178 9.66 -8.79 -7.64
CA ASP A 178 8.96 -8.10 -6.55
C ASP A 178 9.82 -7.99 -5.29
N MET A 179 9.63 -6.91 -4.55
CA MET A 179 10.29 -6.66 -3.28
C MET A 179 9.28 -6.21 -2.24
N ILE A 180 9.50 -6.56 -0.97
CA ILE A 180 8.76 -5.98 0.15
C ILE A 180 9.60 -4.84 0.71
N SER A 181 8.97 -3.67 0.87
CA SER A 181 9.54 -2.55 1.60
C SER A 181 8.68 -2.15 2.78
N VAL A 182 9.32 -1.69 3.85
CA VAL A 182 8.64 -1.16 5.04
C VAL A 182 9.20 0.22 5.34
N TRP A 183 8.28 1.15 5.60
CA TRP A 183 8.55 2.57 5.74
C TRP A 183 7.91 3.10 7.02
N LYS A 184 8.57 4.07 7.64
CA LYS A 184 8.05 4.83 8.78
C LYS A 184 8.06 6.31 8.46
N LEU A 185 7.18 7.07 9.09
CA LEU A 185 7.25 8.53 9.09
C LEU A 185 8.59 8.97 9.69
N ARG A 186 9.28 9.89 9.02
CA ARG A 186 10.48 10.50 9.56
C ARG A 186 10.12 11.32 10.80
N LYS A 187 10.94 11.20 11.83
CA LYS A 187 10.88 12.13 12.96
C LYS A 187 11.37 13.49 12.48
N MET A 188 10.52 14.50 12.54
CA MET A 188 10.96 15.90 12.41
C MET A 188 11.78 16.19 13.67
N GLY A 189 13.08 16.44 13.47
CA GLY A 189 14.02 16.78 14.54
C GLY A 189 13.85 18.20 15.06
#